data_AF-A0AAE9HUL6-F1
#
_entry.id   AF-A0AAE9HUL6-F1
#
_cell.length_a   1.000
_cell.length_b   1.000
_cell.length_c   1.000
_cell.angle_alpha   90.00
_cell.angle_beta   90.00
_cell.angle_gamma   90.00
#
_symmetry.space_group_name_H-M   'P 1'
#
loop_
_entity.id
_entity.type
_entity.pdbx_description
1 polymer ?
#
loop_
_entity_poly.entity_id
_entity_poly.type
_entity_poly.pdbx_seq_one_letter_code
_entity_poly.pdbx_strand_id
1 'polypeptide(L)'
;MELHKVYIWDSKYGIPTNDEEARAIAAKLANTFETEPNPRMVAFGKKMEEFVRPAWTYFEDASELTAMYHVARDTENCLERIYCLGDLPDSYIANSTGIVARAAAENGLVVAREFEYTVQLLLPDGTEYYEGKKSDWRNDAEETEKRWQETLAKVRKRTGKLPKGYDARNTFLSLIIQEKIGKPLDLLCNQYHYIPTRMNYFDSFRKLQTELVDSFMFSTDIETGSENYFTSLIRINFHKEYNDLIDRLMPAAQPSNTDEGAVRQIALTDFYGVSEEENPKVHVGYHSHKAANHKWSISSREEAVVLAEAAADMLMYYLPHIGTAEDFTRFVQAHHAGETNFARLTLPDTNPNKRKFYLEQP
;
A
#
# COMPACT_ATOMS: atom_id res chain seq x y z
N MET A 1 18.17 -3.55 -19.47
CA MET A 1 16.94 -2.75 -19.62
C MET A 1 16.10 -3.00 -18.39
N GLU A 2 15.74 -1.94 -17.68
CA GLU A 2 14.86 -2.03 -16.51
C GLU A 2 13.45 -2.40 -16.98
N LEU A 3 12.86 -3.42 -16.35
CA LEU A 3 11.54 -3.97 -16.66
C LEU A 3 10.44 -2.95 -16.28
N HIS A 4 9.27 -3.02 -16.94
CA HIS A 4 8.04 -2.26 -16.61
C HIS A 4 7.96 -0.76 -16.98
N LYS A 5 8.84 -0.28 -17.86
CA LYS A 5 8.80 1.11 -18.35
C LYS A 5 7.62 1.37 -19.29
N VAL A 6 7.12 2.61 -19.24
CA VAL A 6 6.07 3.10 -20.12
C VAL A 6 6.63 4.19 -21.03
N TYR A 7 6.73 3.87 -22.31
CA TYR A 7 7.23 4.78 -23.34
C TYR A 7 6.08 5.47 -24.05
N ILE A 8 6.24 6.76 -24.30
CA ILE A 8 5.21 7.62 -24.89
C ILE A 8 5.85 8.45 -26.00
N TRP A 9 5.26 8.44 -27.19
CA TRP A 9 5.74 9.27 -28.30
C TRP A 9 4.60 9.76 -29.19
N ASP A 10 4.89 10.78 -30.00
CA ASP A 10 3.92 11.33 -30.94
C ASP A 10 3.75 10.41 -32.16
N SER A 11 2.50 10.09 -32.49
CA SER A 11 2.14 9.24 -33.64
C SER A 11 2.74 9.68 -34.97
N LYS A 12 3.14 10.96 -35.12
CA LYS A 12 3.85 11.45 -36.31
C LYS A 12 5.18 10.72 -36.59
N TYR A 13 5.77 10.08 -35.57
CA TYR A 13 7.00 9.29 -35.72
C TYR A 13 6.78 7.82 -36.08
N GLY A 14 5.52 7.37 -36.09
CA GLY A 14 5.14 6.01 -36.41
C GLY A 14 4.09 5.47 -35.45
N ILE A 15 3.20 4.64 -36.02
CA ILE A 15 2.16 3.89 -35.29
C ILE A 15 2.49 2.41 -35.47
N PRO A 16 2.96 1.71 -34.42
CA PRO A 16 3.28 0.29 -34.50
C PRO A 16 2.01 -0.55 -34.58
N THR A 17 2.13 -1.71 -35.23
CA THR A 17 1.06 -2.72 -35.29
C THR A 17 1.41 -4.01 -34.54
N ASN A 18 2.62 -4.09 -33.99
CA ASN A 18 3.15 -5.21 -33.22
C ASN A 18 4.35 -4.79 -32.35
N ASP A 19 4.76 -5.68 -31.45
CA ASP A 19 5.84 -5.48 -30.48
C ASP A 19 7.20 -5.17 -31.13
N GLU A 20 7.52 -5.82 -32.25
CA GLU A 20 8.80 -5.63 -32.96
C GLU A 20 8.89 -4.22 -33.56
N GLU A 21 7.83 -3.78 -34.23
CA GLU A 21 7.71 -2.42 -34.77
C GLU A 21 7.77 -1.38 -33.66
N ALA A 22 7.10 -1.63 -32.54
CA ALA A 22 7.14 -0.72 -31.40
C ALA A 22 8.55 -0.55 -30.83
N ARG A 23 9.28 -1.66 -30.63
CA ARG A 23 10.67 -1.63 -30.18
C ARG A 23 11.58 -0.95 -31.19
N ALA A 24 11.39 -1.18 -32.48
CA ALA A 24 12.17 -0.54 -33.53
C ALA A 24 11.95 0.98 -33.59
N ILE A 25 10.70 1.43 -33.47
CA ILE A 25 10.36 2.87 -33.40
C ILE A 25 10.96 3.47 -32.12
N ALA A 26 10.74 2.84 -30.96
CA ALA A 26 11.26 3.33 -29.69
C ALA A 26 12.80 3.46 -29.71
N ALA A 27 13.51 2.46 -30.23
CA ALA A 27 14.96 2.48 -30.37
C ALA A 27 15.45 3.59 -31.32
N LYS A 28 14.71 3.86 -32.40
CA LYS A 28 15.03 4.96 -33.33
C LYS A 28 14.82 6.33 -32.69
N LEU A 29 13.82 6.46 -31.82
CA LEU A 29 13.50 7.71 -31.12
C LEU A 29 14.40 7.95 -29.91
N ALA A 30 14.94 6.90 -29.30
CA ALA A 30 15.88 7.01 -28.19
C ALA A 30 17.07 7.90 -28.59
N ASN A 31 17.37 8.89 -27.75
CA ASN A 31 18.43 9.89 -27.99
C ASN A 31 18.22 10.80 -29.21
N THR A 32 16.97 10.95 -29.67
CA THR A 32 16.62 11.95 -30.69
C THR A 32 15.77 13.07 -30.08
N PHE A 33 16.01 14.30 -30.53
CA PHE A 33 15.47 15.50 -29.92
C PHE A 33 14.72 16.37 -30.94
N GLU A 34 13.67 17.03 -30.48
CA GLU A 34 13.01 18.14 -31.15
C GLU A 34 13.81 19.44 -30.97
N THR A 35 13.53 20.41 -31.84
CA THR A 35 14.09 21.76 -31.71
C THR A 35 13.35 22.61 -30.68
N GLU A 36 12.10 22.28 -30.39
CA GLU A 36 11.22 22.92 -29.41
C GLU A 36 10.34 21.84 -28.75
N PRO A 37 9.83 22.07 -27.53
CA PRO A 37 8.96 21.11 -26.85
C PRO A 37 7.75 20.69 -27.70
N ASN A 38 7.48 19.39 -27.78
CA ASN A 38 6.36 18.89 -28.58
C ASN A 38 5.02 19.29 -27.93
N PRO A 39 4.15 20.09 -28.60
CA PRO A 39 2.92 20.58 -27.99
C PRO A 39 1.95 19.47 -27.56
N ARG A 40 1.96 18.31 -28.23
CA ARG A 40 1.14 17.15 -27.84
C ARG A 40 1.66 16.48 -26.57
N MET A 41 2.98 16.42 -26.38
CA MET A 41 3.60 15.90 -25.17
C MET A 41 3.36 16.84 -23.98
N VAL A 42 3.47 18.16 -24.20
CA VAL A 42 3.15 19.18 -23.18
C VAL A 42 1.69 19.09 -22.75
N ALA A 43 0.76 18.94 -23.70
CA ALA A 43 -0.67 18.80 -23.40
C ALA A 43 -0.99 17.48 -22.66
N PHE A 44 -0.31 16.40 -23.03
CA PHE A 44 -0.34 15.15 -22.26
C PHE A 44 0.09 15.35 -20.81
N GLY A 45 1.22 16.02 -20.58
CA GLY A 45 1.71 16.26 -19.21
C GLY A 45 0.74 17.09 -18.37
N LYS A 46 0.16 18.16 -18.94
CA LYS A 46 -0.88 18.96 -18.25
C LYS A 46 -2.08 18.11 -17.86
N LYS A 47 -2.53 17.23 -18.75
CA LYS A 47 -3.66 16.33 -18.46
C LYS A 47 -3.30 15.28 -17.39
N MET A 48 -2.10 14.74 -17.42
CA MET A 48 -1.60 13.84 -16.38
C MET A 48 -1.57 14.53 -15.01
N GLU A 49 -1.14 15.80 -14.96
CA GLU A 49 -1.16 16.58 -13.72
C GLU A 49 -2.58 16.80 -13.19
N GLU A 50 -3.58 17.05 -14.04
CA GLU A 50 -4.99 17.12 -13.61
C GLU A 50 -5.47 15.80 -12.96
N PHE A 51 -5.03 14.66 -13.50
CA PHE A 51 -5.36 13.34 -12.95
C PHE A 51 -4.68 13.05 -11.62
N VAL A 52 -3.43 13.47 -11.49
CA VAL A 52 -2.56 13.12 -10.36
C VAL A 52 -2.71 14.13 -9.22
N ARG A 53 -2.92 15.42 -9.51
CA ARG A 53 -2.97 16.48 -8.48
C ARG A 53 -3.96 16.20 -7.34
N PRO A 54 -5.20 15.72 -7.60
CA PRO A 54 -6.10 15.32 -6.51
C PRO A 54 -5.51 14.22 -5.64
N ALA A 55 -4.81 13.26 -6.23
CA ALA A 55 -4.18 12.15 -5.54
C ALA A 55 -2.87 12.54 -4.84
N TRP A 56 -2.05 13.36 -5.47
CA TRP A 56 -0.81 13.90 -4.92
C TRP A 56 -1.05 14.62 -3.61
N THR A 57 -2.18 15.32 -3.48
CA THR A 57 -2.62 15.95 -2.23
C THR A 57 -2.80 14.95 -1.07
N TYR A 58 -2.94 13.65 -1.35
CA TYR A 58 -3.13 12.57 -0.38
C TYR A 58 -1.91 11.65 -0.24
N PHE A 59 -1.21 11.40 -1.33
CA PHE A 59 -0.11 10.45 -1.42
C PHE A 59 1.25 11.13 -1.62
N GLU A 60 1.39 12.35 -1.11
CA GLU A 60 2.62 13.16 -1.22
C GLU A 60 3.86 12.27 -1.03
N ASP A 61 4.79 12.34 -2.00
CA ASP A 61 6.09 11.65 -2.01
C ASP A 61 6.11 10.14 -2.35
N ALA A 62 4.99 9.52 -2.78
CA ALA A 62 5.03 8.19 -3.40
C ALA A 62 5.79 8.24 -4.73
N SER A 63 6.85 7.45 -4.90
CA SER A 63 7.77 7.54 -6.06
C SER A 63 7.07 7.49 -7.42
N GLU A 64 6.07 6.62 -7.57
CA GLU A 64 5.32 6.39 -8.79
C GLU A 64 4.34 7.54 -9.07
N LEU A 65 3.71 8.09 -8.02
CA LEU A 65 2.87 9.29 -8.15
C LEU A 65 3.69 10.57 -8.30
N THR A 66 4.92 10.60 -7.78
CA THR A 66 5.89 11.68 -7.95
C THR A 66 6.31 11.76 -9.41
N ALA A 67 6.64 10.59 -9.99
CA ALA A 67 6.94 10.47 -11.41
C ALA A 67 5.78 10.96 -12.27
N MET A 68 4.54 10.60 -11.95
CA MET A 68 3.35 11.07 -12.68
C MET A 68 3.03 12.56 -12.45
N TYR A 69 3.23 13.07 -11.23
CA TYR A 69 3.00 14.48 -10.88
C TYR A 69 3.98 15.40 -11.61
N HIS A 70 5.23 14.97 -11.76
CA HIS A 70 6.26 15.72 -12.47
C HIS A 70 6.15 15.67 -13.99
N VAL A 71 5.35 14.78 -14.58
CA VAL A 71 5.17 14.69 -16.04
C VAL A 71 4.82 16.04 -16.66
N ALA A 72 3.95 16.84 -16.04
CA ALA A 72 3.63 18.18 -16.57
C ALA A 72 4.87 19.07 -16.69
N ARG A 73 5.64 19.20 -15.60
CA ARG A 73 6.88 19.99 -15.56
C ARG A 73 7.93 19.43 -16.54
N ASP A 74 8.06 18.11 -16.57
CA ASP A 74 9.11 17.43 -17.32
C ASP A 74 8.80 17.52 -18.82
N THR A 75 7.56 17.28 -19.24
CA THR A 75 7.14 17.38 -20.64
C THR A 75 7.06 18.81 -21.17
N GLU A 76 6.87 19.82 -20.30
CA GLU A 76 6.93 21.24 -20.69
C GLU A 76 8.32 21.65 -21.22
N ASN A 77 9.37 21.00 -20.72
CA ASN A 77 10.76 21.29 -21.06
C ASN A 77 11.45 20.15 -21.84
N CYS A 78 10.77 19.03 -22.04
CA CYS A 78 11.27 17.84 -22.73
C CYS A 78 11.48 18.12 -24.22
N LEU A 79 12.69 17.83 -24.70
CA LEU A 79 12.99 17.86 -26.14
C LEU A 79 13.07 16.45 -26.72
N GLU A 80 13.19 15.41 -25.89
CA GLU A 80 13.23 14.02 -26.31
C GLU A 80 11.97 13.67 -27.10
N ARG A 81 12.15 12.98 -28.24
CA ARG A 81 11.02 12.54 -29.08
C ARG A 81 10.24 11.37 -28.50
N ILE A 82 10.76 10.76 -27.44
CA ILE A 82 10.14 9.69 -26.67
C ILE A 82 10.32 10.00 -25.19
N TYR A 83 9.20 10.04 -24.47
CA TYR A 83 9.18 10.21 -23.03
C TYR A 83 9.09 8.84 -22.37
N CYS A 84 9.96 8.57 -21.40
CA CYS A 84 9.89 7.37 -20.58
C CYS A 84 9.29 7.74 -19.24
N LEU A 85 8.03 7.38 -19.04
CA LEU A 85 7.45 7.35 -17.71
C LEU A 85 8.02 6.12 -16.99
N GLY A 86 8.52 6.33 -15.78
CA GLY A 86 9.05 5.27 -14.93
C GLY A 86 7.94 4.35 -14.41
N ASP A 87 8.04 3.95 -13.16
CA ASP A 87 7.04 3.08 -12.55
C ASP A 87 5.67 3.75 -12.49
N LEU A 88 4.65 2.95 -12.78
CA LEU A 88 3.26 3.35 -12.66
C LEU A 88 2.73 3.05 -11.25
N PRO A 89 1.75 3.82 -10.74
CA PRO A 89 1.14 3.60 -9.43
C PRO A 89 0.16 2.43 -9.46
N ASP A 90 0.52 1.32 -10.11
CA ASP A 90 -0.30 0.11 -10.17
C ASP A 90 -0.54 -0.48 -8.77
N SER A 91 0.35 -0.15 -7.83
CA SER A 91 0.21 -0.41 -6.40
C SER A 91 -0.97 0.33 -5.74
N TYR A 92 -1.47 1.42 -6.36
CA TYR A 92 -2.57 2.26 -5.89
C TYR A 92 -3.82 2.23 -6.80
N ILE A 93 -3.68 1.81 -8.05
CA ILE A 93 -4.79 1.65 -8.99
C ILE A 93 -4.45 0.52 -9.94
N ALA A 94 -5.21 -0.56 -9.92
CA ALA A 94 -5.07 -1.61 -10.93
C ALA A 94 -5.23 -1.00 -12.33
N ASN A 95 -4.31 -1.34 -13.25
CA ASN A 95 -4.28 -0.90 -14.64
C ASN A 95 -4.15 0.62 -14.83
N SER A 96 -3.29 1.27 -14.04
CA SER A 96 -3.05 2.73 -14.17
C SER A 96 -2.51 3.14 -15.55
N THR A 97 -1.99 2.19 -16.35
CA THR A 97 -1.67 2.39 -17.78
C THR A 97 -2.86 2.87 -18.59
N GLY A 98 -4.10 2.52 -18.22
CA GLY A 98 -5.31 3.03 -18.88
C GLY A 98 -5.49 4.55 -18.71
N ILE A 99 -5.07 5.11 -17.57
CA ILE A 99 -5.10 6.56 -17.33
C ILE A 99 -4.07 7.25 -18.22
N VAL A 100 -2.87 6.68 -18.32
CA VAL A 100 -1.81 7.16 -19.23
C VAL A 100 -2.29 7.11 -20.68
N ALA A 101 -2.89 6.00 -21.11
CA ALA A 101 -3.42 5.80 -22.46
C ALA A 101 -4.48 6.85 -22.80
N ARG A 102 -5.40 7.13 -21.87
CA ARG A 102 -6.43 8.15 -22.09
C ARG A 102 -5.84 9.54 -22.26
N ALA A 103 -4.94 9.95 -21.36
CA ALA A 103 -4.27 11.25 -21.47
C ALA A 103 -3.44 11.34 -22.77
N ALA A 104 -2.80 10.26 -23.18
CA ALA A 104 -1.97 10.18 -24.39
C ALA A 104 -2.82 10.23 -25.68
N ALA A 105 -3.91 9.47 -25.74
CA ALA A 105 -4.74 9.33 -26.92
C ALA A 105 -5.44 10.63 -27.32
N GLU A 106 -5.93 11.41 -26.35
CA GLU A 106 -6.51 12.73 -26.63
C GLU A 106 -5.51 13.70 -27.28
N ASN A 107 -4.22 13.43 -27.13
CA ASN A 107 -3.12 14.22 -27.67
C ASN A 107 -2.44 13.54 -28.88
N GLY A 108 -2.99 12.45 -29.42
CA GLY A 108 -2.41 11.77 -30.58
C GLY A 108 -1.08 11.05 -30.29
N LEU A 109 -0.86 10.64 -29.03
CA LEU A 109 0.35 9.96 -28.58
C LEU A 109 0.14 8.44 -28.50
N VAL A 110 1.18 7.69 -28.86
CA VAL A 110 1.27 6.24 -28.70
C VAL A 110 1.84 5.94 -27.32
N VAL A 111 1.29 4.94 -26.63
CA VAL A 111 1.80 4.42 -25.36
C VAL A 111 2.24 2.96 -25.56
N ALA A 112 3.46 2.65 -25.14
CA ALA A 112 4.00 1.29 -25.13
C ALA A 112 4.50 0.93 -23.74
N ARG A 113 3.87 -0.05 -23.11
CA ARG A 113 4.30 -0.60 -21.82
C ARG A 113 5.12 -1.87 -22.06
N GLU A 114 6.37 -1.85 -21.61
CA GLU A 114 7.30 -2.95 -21.81
C GLU A 114 7.21 -3.96 -20.65
N PHE A 115 6.96 -5.22 -20.99
CA PHE A 115 7.05 -6.38 -20.10
C PHE A 115 8.24 -7.26 -20.49
N GLU A 116 8.55 -8.27 -19.66
CA GLU A 116 9.72 -9.13 -19.84
C GLU A 116 9.79 -9.79 -21.24
N TYR A 117 8.63 -10.18 -21.80
CA TYR A 117 8.55 -10.89 -23.08
C TYR A 117 7.62 -10.26 -24.11
N THR A 118 6.88 -9.21 -23.74
CA THR A 118 5.81 -8.63 -24.56
C THR A 118 5.76 -7.11 -24.41
N VAL A 119 5.11 -6.44 -25.36
CA VAL A 119 4.79 -5.02 -25.26
C VAL A 119 3.28 -4.85 -25.37
N GLN A 120 2.70 -4.12 -24.42
CA GLN A 120 1.32 -3.65 -24.55
C GLN A 120 1.32 -2.31 -25.27
N LEU A 121 0.64 -2.22 -26.40
CA LEU A 121 0.51 -0.99 -27.19
C LEU A 121 -0.89 -0.44 -27.04
N LEU A 122 -1.00 0.85 -26.74
CA LEU A 122 -2.26 1.57 -26.63
C LEU A 122 -2.19 2.75 -27.60
N LEU A 123 -3.00 2.68 -28.66
CA LEU A 123 -2.97 3.62 -29.77
C LEU A 123 -4.01 4.74 -29.61
N PRO A 124 -3.77 5.93 -30.22
CA PRO A 124 -4.71 7.05 -30.17
C PRO A 124 -6.12 6.75 -30.69
N ASP A 125 -6.26 5.79 -31.59
CA ASP A 125 -7.54 5.42 -32.20
C ASP A 125 -8.41 4.52 -31.30
N GLY A 126 -7.90 4.12 -30.14
CA GLY A 126 -8.55 3.20 -29.21
C GLY A 126 -8.09 1.75 -29.35
N THR A 127 -7.24 1.43 -30.33
CA THR A 127 -6.73 0.07 -30.52
C THR A 127 -5.69 -0.26 -29.45
N GLU A 128 -5.85 -1.41 -28.82
CA GLU A 128 -4.84 -2.05 -27.99
C GLU A 128 -4.25 -3.24 -28.73
N TYR A 129 -2.93 -3.44 -28.61
CA TYR A 129 -2.26 -4.69 -28.97
C TYR A 129 -1.56 -5.26 -27.75
N TYR A 130 -1.91 -6.49 -27.39
CA TYR A 130 -1.25 -7.22 -26.31
C TYR A 130 -1.29 -8.71 -26.58
N GLU A 131 -0.15 -9.39 -26.47
CA GLU A 131 -0.02 -10.85 -26.70
C GLU A 131 -0.61 -11.31 -28.06
N GLY A 132 -0.42 -10.50 -29.11
CA GLY A 132 -0.93 -10.78 -30.46
C GLY A 132 -2.44 -10.62 -30.64
N LYS A 133 -3.16 -10.13 -29.62
CA LYS A 133 -4.60 -9.82 -29.69
C LYS A 133 -4.82 -8.33 -29.88
N LYS A 134 -5.94 -7.99 -30.53
CA LYS A 134 -6.44 -6.61 -30.64
C LYS A 134 -7.70 -6.43 -29.79
N SER A 135 -7.75 -5.36 -29.00
CA SER A 135 -8.88 -4.97 -28.16
C SER A 135 -9.14 -3.47 -28.26
N ASP A 136 -10.25 -2.99 -27.70
CA ASP A 136 -10.53 -1.56 -27.51
C ASP A 136 -10.32 -1.21 -26.03
N TRP A 137 -9.25 -0.45 -25.74
CA TRP A 137 -8.88 -0.13 -24.37
C TRP A 137 -9.73 0.99 -23.74
N ARG A 138 -10.52 1.73 -24.54
CA ARG A 138 -11.17 2.96 -24.08
C ARG A 138 -12.21 2.70 -22.98
N ASN A 139 -12.95 1.60 -23.09
CA ASN A 139 -13.93 1.21 -22.07
C ASN A 139 -13.25 0.91 -20.73
N ASP A 140 -12.14 0.18 -20.76
CA ASP A 140 -11.38 -0.21 -19.57
C ASP A 140 -10.72 1.01 -18.92
N ALA A 141 -10.20 1.94 -19.72
CA ALA A 141 -9.65 3.20 -19.24
C ALA A 141 -10.73 4.10 -18.60
N GLU A 142 -11.92 4.19 -19.20
CA GLU A 142 -13.03 4.97 -18.62
C GLU A 142 -13.49 4.38 -17.28
N GLU A 143 -13.60 3.06 -17.19
CA GLU A 143 -13.92 2.40 -15.93
C GLU A 143 -12.83 2.63 -14.87
N THR A 144 -11.56 2.54 -15.26
CA THR A 144 -10.41 2.77 -14.37
C THR A 144 -10.40 4.21 -13.83
N GLU A 145 -10.61 5.21 -14.70
CA GLU A 145 -10.70 6.61 -14.30
C GLU A 145 -11.87 6.84 -13.34
N LYS A 146 -13.04 6.27 -13.64
CA LYS A 146 -14.20 6.38 -12.76
C LYS A 146 -13.90 5.78 -11.39
N ARG A 147 -13.33 4.57 -11.33
CA ARG A 147 -12.90 3.92 -10.08
C ARG A 147 -11.89 4.79 -9.32
N TRP A 148 -10.95 5.40 -10.02
CA TRP A 148 -9.96 6.31 -9.45
C TRP A 148 -10.60 7.55 -8.82
N GLN A 149 -11.43 8.27 -9.58
CA GLN A 149 -12.14 9.46 -9.12
C GLN A 149 -13.08 9.13 -7.94
N GLU A 150 -13.77 7.99 -8.00
CA GLU A 150 -14.59 7.51 -6.90
C GLU A 150 -13.76 7.19 -5.65
N THR A 151 -12.57 6.61 -5.81
CA THR A 151 -11.66 6.30 -4.71
C THR A 151 -11.23 7.60 -4.02
N LEU A 152 -10.75 8.58 -4.77
CA LEU A 152 -10.36 9.90 -4.28
C LEU A 152 -11.53 10.65 -3.60
N ALA A 153 -12.74 10.58 -4.17
CA ALA A 153 -13.91 11.22 -3.60
C ALA A 153 -14.40 10.55 -2.31
N LYS A 154 -14.23 9.23 -2.19
CA LYS A 154 -14.61 8.47 -0.98
C LYS A 154 -13.66 8.78 0.18
N VAL A 155 -12.37 8.97 -0.05
CA VAL A 155 -11.39 9.32 1.01
C VAL A 155 -11.84 10.52 1.85
N ARG A 156 -12.48 11.52 1.24
CA ARG A 156 -12.94 12.74 1.94
C ARG A 156 -14.13 12.55 2.87
N LYS A 157 -14.89 11.46 2.76
CA LYS A 157 -16.10 11.23 3.59
C LYS A 157 -15.75 10.28 4.73
N ARG A 158 -15.66 10.78 5.96
CA ARG A 158 -15.45 9.96 7.17
C ARG A 158 -16.69 9.16 7.57
N THR A 159 -17.87 9.61 7.14
CA THR A 159 -19.16 9.03 7.53
C THR A 159 -19.88 8.33 6.38
N GLY A 160 -20.75 7.38 6.71
CA GLY A 160 -21.66 6.72 5.75
C GLY A 160 -21.48 5.21 5.62
N LYS A 161 -21.87 4.67 4.46
CA LYS A 161 -21.78 3.22 4.20
C LYS A 161 -20.33 2.81 3.96
N LEU A 162 -19.94 1.66 4.51
CA LEU A 162 -18.69 0.99 4.15
C LEU A 162 -18.65 0.74 2.63
N PRO A 163 -17.48 0.88 1.99
CA PRO A 163 -17.30 0.46 0.60
C PRO A 163 -17.74 -1.00 0.39
N LYS A 164 -18.22 -1.33 -0.80
CA LYS A 164 -18.59 -2.70 -1.18
C LYS A 164 -17.44 -3.35 -1.94
N GLY A 165 -17.20 -4.64 -1.66
CA GLY A 165 -16.09 -5.40 -2.25
C GLY A 165 -14.86 -5.40 -1.35
N TYR A 166 -14.09 -6.49 -1.41
CA TYR A 166 -12.87 -6.69 -0.64
C TYR A 166 -11.84 -5.60 -0.96
N ASP A 167 -11.49 -5.43 -2.24
CA ASP A 167 -10.48 -4.47 -2.69
C ASP A 167 -10.82 -3.04 -2.26
N ALA A 168 -12.05 -2.57 -2.54
CA ALA A 168 -12.46 -1.20 -2.22
C ALA A 168 -12.46 -0.90 -0.71
N ARG A 169 -12.59 -1.92 0.14
CA ARG A 169 -12.52 -1.81 1.59
C ARG A 169 -11.08 -1.75 2.08
N ASN A 170 -10.22 -2.64 1.59
CA ASN A 170 -8.79 -2.64 1.88
C ASN A 170 -8.14 -1.32 1.43
N THR A 171 -8.50 -0.86 0.22
CA THR A 171 -8.13 0.46 -0.30
C THR A 171 -8.53 1.56 0.68
N PHE A 172 -9.78 1.58 1.12
CA PHE A 172 -10.27 2.60 2.04
C PHE A 172 -9.50 2.66 3.36
N LEU A 173 -9.18 1.52 3.97
CA LEU A 173 -8.45 1.48 5.24
C LEU A 173 -6.99 1.89 5.07
N SER A 174 -6.33 1.38 4.03
CA SER A 174 -4.94 1.72 3.71
C SER A 174 -4.76 3.22 3.52
N LEU A 175 -5.75 3.89 2.93
CA LEU A 175 -5.76 5.34 2.75
C LEU A 175 -5.82 6.11 4.07
N ILE A 176 -6.62 5.65 5.03
CA ILE A 176 -6.72 6.26 6.36
C ILE A 176 -5.38 6.18 7.10
N ILE A 177 -4.71 5.03 7.02
CA ILE A 177 -3.41 4.84 7.66
C ILE A 177 -2.34 5.68 6.97
N GLN A 178 -2.32 5.70 5.65
CA GLN A 178 -1.39 6.53 4.89
C GLN A 178 -1.58 8.02 5.22
N GLU A 179 -2.81 8.51 5.27
CA GLU A 179 -3.13 9.90 5.65
C GLU A 179 -2.61 10.22 7.06
N LYS A 180 -2.77 9.28 7.99
CA LYS A 180 -2.43 9.50 9.40
C LYS A 180 -0.93 9.41 9.68
N ILE A 181 -0.23 8.43 9.12
CA ILE A 181 1.14 8.09 9.51
C ILE A 181 2.10 7.82 8.35
N GLY A 182 1.69 8.01 7.08
CA GLY A 182 2.51 7.66 5.91
C GLY A 182 3.94 8.24 5.95
N LYS A 183 4.07 9.57 6.07
CA LYS A 183 5.39 10.23 6.14
C LYS A 183 6.23 9.79 7.35
N PRO A 184 5.69 9.82 8.59
CA PRO A 184 6.41 9.28 9.76
C PRO A 184 6.85 7.82 9.60
N LEU A 185 5.99 6.99 9.01
CA LEU A 185 6.27 5.58 8.79
C LEU A 185 7.43 5.40 7.80
N ASP A 186 7.41 6.09 6.67
CA ASP A 186 8.48 5.98 5.66
C ASP A 186 9.83 6.49 6.17
N LEU A 187 9.84 7.56 6.98
CA LEU A 187 11.06 8.05 7.64
C LEU A 187 11.67 7.01 8.57
N LEU A 188 10.85 6.41 9.44
CA LEU A 188 11.30 5.31 10.29
C LEU A 188 11.75 4.12 9.43
N CYS A 189 11.06 3.86 8.32
CA CYS A 189 11.42 2.75 7.45
C CYS A 189 12.81 2.89 6.83
N ASN A 190 13.15 4.11 6.43
CA ASN A 190 14.47 4.43 5.92
C ASN A 190 15.55 4.41 7.01
N GLN A 191 15.23 4.90 8.22
CA GLN A 191 16.17 4.92 9.35
C GLN A 191 16.68 3.52 9.71
N TYR A 192 15.82 2.52 9.63
CA TYR A 192 16.14 1.15 10.02
C TYR A 192 16.39 0.22 8.82
N HIS A 193 16.59 0.78 7.61
CA HIS A 193 16.91 0.05 6.38
C HIS A 193 15.94 -1.07 6.01
N TYR A 194 14.64 -0.83 6.13
CA TYR A 194 13.64 -1.85 5.81
C TYR A 194 13.54 -2.11 4.30
N ILE A 195 13.47 -3.39 3.94
CA ILE A 195 13.27 -3.84 2.55
C ILE A 195 11.76 -4.12 2.36
N PRO A 196 11.02 -3.27 1.62
CA PRO A 196 9.64 -3.59 1.27
C PRO A 196 9.61 -4.76 0.28
N THR A 197 9.43 -5.98 0.76
CA THR A 197 9.11 -7.13 -0.10
C THR A 197 7.65 -7.02 -0.56
N ARG A 198 7.45 -6.42 -1.75
CA ARG A 198 6.20 -6.23 -2.49
C ARG A 198 5.19 -5.28 -1.82
N MET A 199 5.19 -4.04 -2.29
CA MET A 199 4.12 -3.08 -2.08
C MET A 199 3.06 -3.21 -3.18
N ASN A 200 2.04 -4.03 -2.97
CA ASN A 200 0.72 -3.51 -3.32
C ASN A 200 0.30 -2.74 -2.09
N TYR A 201 0.01 -1.44 -2.19
CA TYR A 201 -0.58 -0.71 -1.06
C TYR A 201 -1.97 -1.28 -0.68
N PHE A 202 -2.47 -2.26 -1.46
CA PHE A 202 -3.64 -3.09 -1.18
C PHE A 202 -3.34 -4.46 -0.57
N ASP A 203 -2.08 -4.94 -0.60
CA ASP A 203 -1.63 -6.14 0.13
C ASP A 203 -0.75 -5.70 1.31
N SER A 204 -1.40 -5.23 2.37
CA SER A 204 -1.33 -5.70 3.77
C SER A 204 -0.05 -6.39 4.35
N PHE A 205 1.15 -6.21 3.79
CA PHE A 205 2.35 -6.93 4.24
C PHE A 205 3.62 -6.08 4.09
N ARG A 206 3.83 -5.10 4.97
CA ARG A 206 5.21 -4.68 5.27
C ARG A 206 5.82 -5.78 6.13
N LYS A 207 6.68 -6.64 5.58
CA LYS A 207 7.52 -7.56 6.36
C LYS A 207 8.76 -6.80 6.79
N LEU A 208 8.84 -6.47 8.08
CA LEU A 208 10.04 -5.89 8.67
C LEU A 208 10.82 -6.95 9.44
N GLN A 209 12.12 -6.97 9.18
CA GLN A 209 13.10 -7.84 9.82
C GLN A 209 14.13 -6.98 10.54
N THR A 210 14.37 -7.27 11.82
CA THR A 210 15.36 -6.62 12.66
C THR A 210 16.19 -7.69 13.38
N GLU A 211 17.09 -7.27 14.27
CA GLU A 211 17.79 -8.21 15.16
C GLU A 211 16.82 -9.00 16.02
N LEU A 212 15.77 -8.35 16.55
CA LEU A 212 14.80 -8.96 17.45
C LEU A 212 13.63 -9.64 16.72
N VAL A 213 13.20 -9.08 15.58
CA VAL A 213 11.96 -9.44 14.91
C VAL A 213 12.23 -10.13 13.56
N ASP A 214 11.70 -11.34 13.37
CA ASP A 214 11.72 -12.08 12.10
C ASP A 214 10.67 -11.59 11.12
N SER A 215 9.51 -11.17 11.62
CA SER A 215 8.53 -10.51 10.77
C SER A 215 7.61 -9.64 11.60
N PHE A 216 7.73 -8.34 11.44
CA PHE A 216 6.64 -7.44 11.74
C PHE A 216 5.78 -7.36 10.49
N MET A 217 4.48 -7.63 10.61
CA MET A 217 3.50 -7.57 9.54
C MET A 217 2.40 -6.60 9.95
N PHE A 218 1.81 -5.89 9.00
CA PHE A 218 0.66 -5.03 9.23
C PHE A 218 -0.34 -5.21 8.09
N SER A 219 -1.46 -5.83 8.42
CA SER A 219 -2.61 -5.99 7.52
C SER A 219 -3.79 -5.15 8.00
N THR A 220 -4.55 -4.60 7.04
CA THR A 220 -5.87 -4.01 7.26
C THR A 220 -6.91 -4.64 6.35
N ASP A 221 -6.95 -5.97 6.37
CA ASP A 221 -7.91 -6.71 5.57
C ASP A 221 -9.32 -6.59 6.17
N ILE A 222 -10.33 -6.49 5.30
CA ILE A 222 -11.71 -6.78 5.68
C ILE A 222 -12.13 -8.12 5.08
N GLU A 223 -12.09 -9.17 5.88
CA GLU A 223 -12.56 -10.48 5.44
C GLU A 223 -14.07 -10.45 5.09
N THR A 224 -14.41 -11.08 3.97
CA THR A 224 -15.80 -11.21 3.50
C THR A 224 -16.53 -12.35 4.19
N GLY A 225 -17.53 -11.99 5.01
CA GLY A 225 -18.55 -12.87 5.60
C GLY A 225 -19.88 -12.11 5.75
N SER A 226 -20.87 -12.70 6.45
CA SER A 226 -22.17 -12.03 6.69
C SER A 226 -22.06 -10.72 7.49
N GLU A 227 -20.99 -10.54 8.27
CA GLU A 227 -20.88 -9.45 9.25
C GLU A 227 -19.77 -8.43 8.99
N ASN A 228 -18.96 -8.59 7.94
CA ASN A 228 -17.76 -7.77 7.63
C ASN A 228 -16.78 -7.65 8.82
N TYR A 229 -15.62 -8.27 8.71
CA TYR A 229 -14.67 -8.28 9.82
C TYR A 229 -13.43 -7.45 9.50
N PHE A 230 -13.13 -6.45 10.32
CA PHE A 230 -11.83 -5.81 10.34
C PHE A 230 -10.82 -6.76 10.98
N THR A 231 -9.91 -7.26 10.16
CA THR A 231 -8.81 -8.14 10.57
C THR A 231 -7.54 -7.33 10.51
N SER A 232 -7.30 -6.51 11.54
CA SER A 232 -6.03 -5.81 11.65
C SER A 232 -5.04 -6.63 12.41
N LEU A 233 -3.99 -7.05 11.72
CA LEU A 233 -2.94 -7.82 12.33
C LEU A 233 -1.63 -7.06 12.11
N ILE A 234 -1.40 -6.05 12.95
CA ILE A 234 -0.02 -5.91 13.42
C ILE A 234 0.33 -7.26 14.02
N ARG A 235 1.17 -8.03 13.34
CA ARG A 235 1.72 -9.28 13.85
C ARG A 235 3.22 -9.12 13.96
N ILE A 236 3.73 -9.22 15.17
CA ILE A 236 5.17 -9.20 15.42
C ILE A 236 5.59 -10.62 15.71
N ASN A 237 6.34 -11.25 14.80
CA ASN A 237 6.99 -12.54 15.02
C ASN A 237 8.44 -12.29 15.39
N PHE A 238 8.85 -12.76 16.56
CA PHE A 238 10.23 -12.61 17.03
C PHE A 238 11.13 -13.70 16.42
N HIS A 239 12.44 -13.46 16.36
CA HIS A 239 13.34 -14.56 16.03
C HIS A 239 13.32 -15.61 17.15
N LYS A 240 13.45 -16.88 16.77
CA LYS A 240 13.28 -18.03 17.66
C LYS A 240 14.27 -18.01 18.82
N GLU A 241 15.49 -17.52 18.60
CA GLU A 241 16.52 -17.36 19.62
C GLU A 241 16.13 -16.42 20.77
N TYR A 242 15.14 -15.53 20.57
CA TYR A 242 14.64 -14.64 21.62
C TYR A 242 13.42 -15.18 22.34
N ASN A 243 12.95 -16.41 22.07
CA ASN A 243 11.75 -16.96 22.73
C ASN A 243 11.82 -16.85 24.26
N ASP A 244 12.96 -17.18 24.89
CA ASP A 244 13.14 -17.08 26.35
C ASP A 244 13.11 -15.63 26.86
N LEU A 245 13.54 -14.66 26.05
CA LEU A 245 13.44 -13.25 26.38
C LEU A 245 11.99 -12.79 26.29
N ILE A 246 11.31 -13.14 25.19
CA ILE A 246 9.92 -12.74 24.95
C ILE A 246 8.98 -13.40 25.96
N ASP A 247 9.18 -14.66 26.32
CA ASP A 247 8.39 -15.32 27.37
C ASP A 247 8.51 -14.62 28.72
N ARG A 248 9.67 -14.02 29.01
CA ARG A 248 9.87 -13.24 30.24
C ARG A 248 9.25 -11.85 30.15
N LEU A 249 9.46 -11.14 29.04
CA LEU A 249 8.98 -9.76 28.87
C LEU A 249 7.48 -9.69 28.54
N MET A 250 6.94 -10.74 27.92
CA MET A 250 5.57 -10.83 27.40
C MET A 250 5.03 -12.28 27.42
N PRO A 251 4.73 -12.85 28.61
CA PRO A 251 4.09 -14.16 28.78
C PRO A 251 2.79 -14.36 28.01
N ALA A 252 2.12 -13.28 27.62
CA ALA A 252 0.89 -13.33 26.81
C ALA A 252 1.18 -13.53 25.30
N ALA A 253 2.44 -13.37 24.86
CA ALA A 253 2.84 -13.63 23.48
C ALA A 253 2.59 -15.10 23.16
N GLN A 254 1.79 -15.35 22.12
CA GLN A 254 1.38 -16.69 21.75
C GLN A 254 2.47 -17.33 20.88
N PRO A 255 2.59 -18.66 20.83
CA PRO A 255 3.36 -19.30 19.77
C PRO A 255 2.69 -19.03 18.41
N SER A 256 3.50 -18.81 17.37
CA SER A 256 3.01 -18.56 16.00
C SER A 256 2.31 -19.75 15.35
N ASN A 257 2.59 -20.95 15.84
CA ASN A 257 1.93 -22.20 15.47
C ASN A 257 2.00 -23.20 16.64
N THR A 258 1.49 -24.42 16.47
CA THR A 258 1.46 -25.47 17.50
C THR A 258 2.78 -26.24 17.67
N ASP A 259 3.80 -25.93 16.88
CA ASP A 259 5.03 -26.73 16.86
C ASP A 259 5.90 -26.38 18.08
N GLU A 260 6.58 -27.39 18.63
CA GLU A 260 7.47 -27.20 19.76
C GLU A 260 8.63 -26.26 19.37
N GLY A 261 8.77 -25.15 20.11
CA GLY A 261 9.74 -24.10 19.78
C GLY A 261 9.33 -23.19 18.61
N ALA A 262 8.03 -23.04 18.34
CA ALA A 262 7.51 -21.99 17.46
C ALA A 262 8.00 -20.60 17.88
N VAL A 263 8.20 -19.69 16.92
CA VAL A 263 8.50 -18.29 17.23
C VAL A 263 7.36 -17.66 18.02
N ARG A 264 7.67 -16.81 19.00
CA ARG A 264 6.66 -16.03 19.69
C ARG A 264 6.09 -14.96 18.77
N GLN A 265 4.77 -14.76 18.87
CA GLN A 265 4.03 -13.76 18.12
C GLN A 265 3.17 -12.90 19.05
N ILE A 266 2.92 -11.66 18.63
CA ILE A 266 1.92 -10.79 19.25
C ILE A 266 1.02 -10.22 18.16
N ALA A 267 -0.29 -10.20 18.40
CA ALA A 267 -1.28 -9.59 17.54
C ALA A 267 -1.84 -8.27 18.13
N LEU A 268 -2.34 -7.39 17.27
CA LEU A 268 -2.94 -6.09 17.64
C LEU A 268 -4.01 -6.20 18.74
N THR A 269 -4.84 -7.24 18.70
CA THR A 269 -5.93 -7.46 19.65
C THR A 269 -5.44 -7.82 21.06
N ASP A 270 -4.27 -8.44 21.15
CA ASP A 270 -3.64 -8.74 22.44
C ASP A 270 -3.27 -7.42 23.15
N PHE A 271 -2.88 -6.40 22.38
CA PHE A 271 -2.54 -5.08 22.92
C PHE A 271 -3.74 -4.27 23.38
N TYR A 272 -4.88 -4.40 22.72
CA TYR A 272 -6.10 -3.74 23.17
C TYR A 272 -6.79 -4.49 24.30
N GLY A 273 -6.33 -5.70 24.65
CA GLY A 273 -6.87 -6.49 25.75
C GLY A 273 -8.32 -6.90 25.49
N VAL A 274 -8.65 -7.25 24.25
CA VAL A 274 -10.03 -7.48 23.82
C VAL A 274 -10.32 -8.97 23.78
N SER A 275 -11.31 -9.41 24.56
CA SER A 275 -11.86 -10.77 24.49
C SER A 275 -13.28 -10.75 23.93
N GLU A 276 -13.72 -11.87 23.36
CA GLU A 276 -15.13 -12.12 23.00
C GLU A 276 -16.09 -11.82 24.17
N GLU A 277 -15.65 -12.11 25.41
CA GLU A 277 -16.44 -11.89 26.62
C GLU A 277 -16.66 -10.40 26.95
N GLU A 278 -15.68 -9.54 26.63
CA GLU A 278 -15.73 -8.11 26.96
C GLU A 278 -16.24 -7.24 25.81
N ASN A 279 -16.10 -7.71 24.57
CA ASN A 279 -16.61 -7.01 23.40
C ASN A 279 -17.26 -8.02 22.44
N PRO A 280 -18.60 -8.02 22.31
CA PRO A 280 -19.31 -8.97 21.46
C PRO A 280 -19.07 -8.75 19.97
N LYS A 281 -18.40 -7.65 19.59
CA LYS A 281 -17.94 -7.44 18.21
C LYS A 281 -16.64 -8.17 17.91
N VAL A 282 -15.88 -8.56 18.92
CA VAL A 282 -14.68 -9.35 18.72
C VAL A 282 -15.05 -10.80 18.56
N HIS A 283 -14.48 -11.45 17.56
CA HIS A 283 -14.59 -12.88 17.30
C HIS A 283 -13.20 -13.49 17.24
N VAL A 284 -12.97 -14.54 18.01
CA VAL A 284 -11.75 -15.33 18.01
C VAL A 284 -11.97 -16.55 17.13
N GLY A 285 -11.57 -16.43 15.87
CA GLY A 285 -11.55 -17.56 14.95
C GLY A 285 -10.28 -18.40 15.14
N TYR A 286 -10.40 -19.73 15.07
CA TYR A 286 -9.25 -20.62 14.93
C TYR A 286 -9.07 -20.96 13.45
N HIS A 287 -8.04 -20.42 12.79
CA HIS A 287 -7.66 -20.91 11.47
C HIS A 287 -6.77 -22.14 11.65
N SER A 288 -7.23 -23.28 11.13
CA SER A 288 -6.44 -24.50 10.94
C SER A 288 -5.56 -24.89 12.13
N HIS A 289 -6.16 -25.03 13.33
CA HIS A 289 -5.50 -25.51 14.55
C HIS A 289 -4.25 -24.75 15.03
N LYS A 290 -3.87 -23.58 14.46
CA LYS A 290 -2.49 -23.07 14.64
C LYS A 290 -2.34 -21.64 15.16
N ALA A 291 -3.36 -20.78 15.10
CA ALA A 291 -3.33 -19.48 15.78
C ALA A 291 -4.75 -18.94 16.01
N ALA A 292 -4.97 -18.27 17.15
CA ALA A 292 -6.16 -17.48 17.38
C ALA A 292 -6.10 -16.22 16.49
N ASN A 293 -7.02 -16.11 15.54
CA ASN A 293 -7.22 -14.91 14.74
C ASN A 293 -8.37 -14.12 15.35
N HIS A 294 -8.03 -13.00 15.97
CA HIS A 294 -9.03 -12.07 16.47
C HIS A 294 -9.51 -11.18 15.33
N LYS A 295 -10.82 -11.01 15.25
CA LYS A 295 -11.51 -10.24 14.21
C LYS A 295 -12.47 -9.30 14.89
N TRP A 296 -12.60 -8.07 14.39
CA TRP A 296 -13.56 -7.11 14.92
C TRP A 296 -14.69 -6.90 13.90
N SER A 297 -15.93 -7.24 14.24
CA SER A 297 -17.09 -7.01 13.36
C SER A 297 -17.36 -5.53 13.24
N ILE A 298 -17.41 -5.04 12.00
CA ILE A 298 -17.59 -3.62 11.72
C ILE A 298 -18.98 -3.36 11.15
N SER A 299 -19.70 -2.47 11.83
CA SER A 299 -21.08 -2.12 11.50
C SER A 299 -21.19 -0.84 10.67
N SER A 300 -20.16 0.02 10.71
CA SER A 300 -20.16 1.32 10.07
C SER A 300 -18.80 1.74 9.52
N ARG A 301 -18.80 2.79 8.69
CA ARG A 301 -17.58 3.37 8.13
C ARG A 301 -16.77 4.10 9.19
N GLU A 302 -17.44 4.80 10.08
CA GLU A 302 -16.86 5.54 11.19
C GLU A 302 -16.12 4.60 12.14
N GLU A 303 -16.72 3.45 12.45
CA GLU A 303 -16.09 2.40 13.25
C GLU A 303 -14.82 1.89 12.58
N ALA A 304 -14.88 1.61 11.28
CA ALA A 304 -13.71 1.17 10.52
C ALA A 304 -12.59 2.24 10.46
N VAL A 305 -12.94 3.53 10.43
CA VAL A 305 -11.95 4.63 10.55
C VAL A 305 -11.27 4.61 11.90
N VAL A 306 -12.04 4.57 12.99
CA VAL A 306 -11.50 4.56 14.36
C VAL A 306 -10.55 3.37 14.56
N LEU A 307 -10.91 2.19 14.07
CA LEU A 307 -10.08 1.00 14.17
C LEU A 307 -8.79 1.10 13.34
N ALA A 308 -8.86 1.64 12.12
CA ALA A 308 -7.68 1.88 11.28
C ALA A 308 -6.73 2.92 11.89
N GLU A 309 -7.26 4.02 12.42
CA GLU A 309 -6.47 5.05 13.09
C GLU A 309 -5.80 4.49 14.35
N ALA A 310 -6.52 3.71 15.15
CA ALA A 310 -5.97 3.07 16.35
C ALA A 310 -4.86 2.05 15.99
N ALA A 311 -5.03 1.29 14.91
CA ALA A 311 -3.99 0.39 14.41
C ALA A 311 -2.74 1.16 13.96
N ALA A 312 -2.90 2.29 13.25
CA ALA A 312 -1.81 3.17 12.86
C ALA A 312 -1.05 3.75 14.07
N ASP A 313 -1.76 4.19 15.11
CA ASP A 313 -1.11 4.72 16.31
C ASP A 313 -0.27 3.64 17.01
N MET A 314 -0.77 2.40 17.11
CA MET A 314 -0.01 1.28 17.66
C MET A 314 1.22 0.95 16.83
N LEU A 315 1.10 0.97 15.50
CA LEU A 315 2.23 0.76 14.60
C LEU A 315 3.37 1.73 14.90
N MET A 316 3.06 3.03 14.93
CA MET A 316 4.05 4.08 15.19
C MET A 316 4.64 4.02 16.59
N TYR A 317 3.88 3.49 17.55
CA TYR A 317 4.34 3.31 18.91
C TYR A 317 5.37 2.18 19.04
N TYR A 318 5.18 1.05 18.36
CA TYR A 318 6.13 -0.09 18.45
C TYR A 318 7.37 0.05 17.58
N LEU A 319 7.20 0.61 16.39
CA LEU A 319 8.24 0.60 15.37
C LEU A 319 9.62 1.12 15.85
N PRO A 320 9.72 2.14 16.73
CA PRO A 320 10.99 2.60 17.28
C PRO A 320 11.67 1.65 18.28
N HIS A 321 10.97 0.63 18.78
CA HIS A 321 11.41 -0.19 19.91
C HIS A 321 11.69 -1.65 19.55
N ILE A 322 11.41 -2.06 18.31
CA ILE A 322 11.54 -3.44 17.87
C ILE A 322 12.85 -3.73 17.11
N GLY A 323 13.82 -2.79 17.15
CA GLY A 323 15.10 -2.91 16.47
C GLY A 323 16.01 -3.98 17.08
N THR A 324 16.22 -3.92 18.39
CA THR A 324 17.12 -4.81 19.15
C THR A 324 16.44 -5.38 20.38
N ALA A 325 16.99 -6.47 20.93
CA ALA A 325 16.50 -7.04 22.19
C ALA A 325 16.62 -6.05 23.37
N GLU A 326 17.66 -5.21 23.36
CA GLU A 326 17.91 -4.23 24.41
C GLU A 326 16.90 -3.08 24.38
N ASP A 327 16.64 -2.51 23.19
CA ASP A 327 15.67 -1.42 23.02
C ASP A 327 14.27 -1.88 23.43
N PHE A 328 13.89 -3.10 23.04
CA PHE A 328 12.60 -3.66 23.41
C PHE A 328 12.50 -3.94 24.91
N THR A 329 13.56 -4.42 25.54
CA THR A 329 13.62 -4.62 27.00
C THR A 329 13.44 -3.30 27.74
N ARG A 330 14.15 -2.23 27.32
CA ARG A 330 14.03 -0.88 27.89
C ARG A 330 12.61 -0.34 27.73
N PHE A 331 12.03 -0.55 26.56
CA PHE A 331 10.65 -0.17 26.28
C PHE A 331 9.64 -0.86 27.21
N VAL A 332 9.74 -2.18 27.40
CA VAL A 332 8.86 -2.94 28.31
C VAL A 332 9.04 -2.47 29.76
N GLN A 333 10.27 -2.22 30.21
CA GLN A 333 10.56 -1.68 31.55
C GLN A 333 9.94 -0.30 31.76
N ALA A 334 10.12 0.63 30.80
CA ALA A 334 9.51 1.96 30.85
C ALA A 334 7.98 1.88 30.85
N HIS A 335 7.41 0.92 30.10
CA HIS A 335 5.97 0.68 30.11
C HIS A 335 5.47 0.29 31.51
N HIS A 336 6.15 -0.65 32.16
CA HIS A 336 5.81 -1.08 33.52
C HIS A 336 5.96 0.00 34.57
N ALA A 337 6.95 0.88 34.41
CA ALA A 337 7.15 2.03 35.28
C ALA A 337 6.07 3.12 35.08
N GLY A 338 5.18 2.97 34.09
CA GLY A 338 4.17 3.97 33.76
C GLY A 338 4.74 5.20 33.05
N GLU A 339 5.96 5.09 32.51
CA GLU A 339 6.66 6.19 31.83
C GLU A 339 6.28 6.30 30.35
N THR A 340 5.59 5.29 29.82
CA THR A 340 5.09 5.30 28.44
C THR A 340 3.72 5.94 28.31
N ASN A 341 3.43 6.49 27.14
CA ASN A 341 2.10 6.99 26.77
C ASN A 341 1.16 5.90 26.24
N PHE A 342 1.46 4.61 26.47
CA PHE A 342 0.68 3.48 25.95
C PHE A 342 -0.81 3.56 26.28
N ALA A 343 -1.15 4.01 27.50
CA ALA A 343 -2.54 4.19 27.93
C ALA A 343 -3.31 5.25 27.11
N ARG A 344 -2.63 6.09 26.33
CA ARG A 344 -3.28 7.04 25.40
C ARG A 344 -3.71 6.38 24.10
N LEU A 345 -3.20 5.18 23.79
CA LEU A 345 -3.58 4.38 22.63
C LEU A 345 -4.80 3.52 22.95
N THR A 346 -5.87 4.15 23.43
CA THR A 346 -7.07 3.47 23.92
C THR A 346 -8.27 3.62 23.01
N LEU A 347 -8.77 2.48 22.52
CA LEU A 347 -10.12 2.41 21.98
C LEU A 347 -11.12 2.50 23.15
N PRO A 348 -12.20 3.29 23.03
CA PRO A 348 -13.19 3.45 24.10
C PRO A 348 -13.79 2.13 24.59
N ASP A 349 -13.96 1.16 23.68
CA ASP A 349 -14.63 -0.12 23.93
C ASP A 349 -13.69 -1.24 24.42
N THR A 350 -12.50 -0.89 24.92
CA THR A 350 -11.47 -1.87 25.26
C THR A 350 -10.95 -1.67 26.68
N ASN A 351 -10.74 -2.76 27.43
CA ASN A 351 -10.35 -2.68 28.84
C ASN A 351 -8.88 -2.22 28.97
N PRO A 352 -8.60 -1.00 29.48
CA PRO A 352 -7.23 -0.50 29.58
C PRO A 352 -6.38 -1.32 30.57
N ASN A 353 -6.99 -1.96 31.56
CA ASN A 353 -6.26 -2.71 32.59
C ASN A 353 -5.70 -4.04 32.09
N LYS A 354 -6.15 -4.53 30.94
CA LYS A 354 -5.67 -5.78 30.33
C LYS A 354 -4.49 -5.58 29.39
N ARG A 355 -4.07 -4.34 29.17
CA ARG A 355 -3.06 -3.97 28.18
C ARG A 355 -1.70 -3.86 28.84
N LYS A 356 -1.18 -5.01 29.23
CA LYS A 356 0.07 -5.13 29.99
C LYS A 356 1.02 -6.05 29.23
N PHE A 357 2.27 -5.64 29.14
CA PHE A 357 3.36 -6.48 28.64
C PHE A 357 3.87 -7.32 29.80
N TYR A 358 3.15 -8.32 30.31
CA TYR A 358 3.44 -8.84 31.66
C TYR A 358 4.94 -9.15 31.95
N LEU A 359 5.47 -8.61 33.04
CA LEU A 359 6.46 -9.30 33.87
C LEU A 359 5.71 -9.55 35.18
N GLU A 360 5.18 -10.74 35.38
CA GLU A 360 5.00 -11.20 36.76
C GLU A 360 6.16 -12.12 37.04
N GLN A 361 6.98 -11.75 38.02
CA GLN A 361 7.45 -12.59 39.13
C GLN A 361 8.15 -11.69 40.18
N PRO A 362 8.18 -12.11 41.46
CA PRO A 362 7.95 -11.29 42.66
C PRO A 362 9.00 -10.26 43.04
#